data_AF-A0A8J4C1S0-F1
#
_entry.id   AF-A0A8J4C1S0-F1
#
_cell.length_a   1.000
_cell.length_b   1.000
_cell.length_c   1.000
_cell.angle_alpha   90.00
_cell.angle_beta   90.00
_cell.angle_gamma   90.00
#
_symmetry.space_group_name_H-M   'P 1'
#
loop_
_entity.id
_entity.type
_entity.pdbx_description
1 polymer ?
#
loop_
_entity_poly.entity_id
_entity_poly.type
_entity_poly.pdbx_seq_one_letter_code
_entity_poly.pdbx_strand_id
1 'polypeptide(L)'
;MGFGQHHDDAVSCAPGGLLLLLLLLLLLLLLPRWQVDLELVRQLEVDVAGIIWKTAPELQGQRATIFYGRDLLKDPEERSGMLYALGERATLFMGPYDCRDDFQCAGTSHTPIGIVVTPLFLPAPSAEYDWGCGFQPYNCTDLCWDPVHKTKYWGQVSAMLNLNSLLKGNGTRLQTLEEGGYRYQLWQAATSASNPYFVLGRTSQLPRDPVKLTISNFNVLWYLEIAPEAGWVPRWRAPCLAAVVVGAALVSLLVLWLLVSKEQHNRLLRAMLPRKVIQQLQAGEAPIAEEYDMVTVLFSDIVGYTCVASQLSPRQVVTLLNELFSVFDDLSQQNGVYKVETIGDALMWVSGWGAGVDRIKGLSEAGRRQLGR
;
A
#
# COMPACT_ATOMS: atom_id res chain seq x y z
N MET A 1 -3.43 1.73 -69.21
CA MET A 1 -4.79 2.01 -69.68
C MET A 1 -5.68 0.92 -69.12
N GLY A 2 -6.61 1.24 -68.21
CA GLY A 2 -7.50 0.24 -67.59
C GLY A 2 -7.92 0.46 -66.13
N PHE A 3 -7.51 1.54 -65.45
CA PHE A 3 -7.91 1.78 -64.05
C PHE A 3 -9.15 2.69 -63.88
N GLY A 4 -9.66 3.28 -64.98
CA GLY A 4 -10.75 4.27 -64.91
C GLY A 4 -12.18 3.72 -64.92
N GLN A 5 -12.38 2.42 -65.15
CA GLN A 5 -13.72 1.82 -65.28
C GLN A 5 -14.23 1.12 -64.01
N HIS A 6 -13.38 0.87 -63.01
CA HIS A 6 -13.78 0.14 -61.79
C HIS A 6 -14.31 1.03 -60.65
N HIS A 7 -14.31 2.37 -60.82
CA HIS A 7 -14.73 3.29 -59.76
C HIS A 7 -16.26 3.39 -59.58
N ASP A 8 -17.06 3.11 -60.61
CA ASP A 8 -18.52 3.27 -60.56
C ASP A 8 -19.30 1.97 -60.23
N ASP A 9 -18.66 0.80 -60.30
CA ASP A 9 -19.36 -0.49 -60.21
C ASP A 9 -19.58 -1.00 -58.77
N ALA A 10 -18.78 -0.56 -57.78
CA ALA A 10 -18.89 -1.09 -56.42
C ALA A 10 -20.05 -0.49 -55.59
N VAL A 11 -20.69 0.60 -56.04
CA VAL A 11 -21.96 1.04 -55.43
C VAL A 11 -23.09 0.10 -55.84
N SER A 12 -23.03 -0.47 -57.05
CA SER A 12 -24.00 -1.45 -57.59
C SER A 12 -23.90 -2.84 -56.92
N CYS A 13 -22.93 -3.03 -56.04
CA CYS A 13 -22.51 -4.29 -55.42
C CYS A 13 -23.14 -4.63 -54.08
N ALA A 14 -24.03 -3.78 -53.57
CA ALA A 14 -24.63 -3.95 -52.27
C ALA A 14 -26.14 -4.24 -52.43
N PRO A 15 -26.73 -5.19 -51.66
CA PRO A 15 -28.17 -5.38 -51.69
C PRO A 15 -28.87 -4.06 -51.37
N GLY A 16 -30.03 -3.77 -52.00
CA GLY A 16 -30.63 -2.42 -52.03
C GLY A 16 -30.80 -1.70 -50.68
N GLY A 17 -30.93 -2.43 -49.56
CA GLY A 17 -30.95 -1.84 -48.21
C GLY A 17 -29.59 -1.36 -47.69
N LEU A 18 -28.50 -2.01 -48.11
CA LEU A 18 -27.14 -1.61 -47.80
C LEU A 18 -26.65 -0.49 -48.72
N LEU A 19 -27.19 -0.41 -49.94
CA LEU A 19 -26.99 0.74 -50.83
C LEU A 19 -27.49 2.02 -50.17
N LEU A 20 -28.62 1.95 -49.45
CA LEU A 20 -29.15 3.06 -48.65
C LEU A 20 -28.27 3.39 -47.42
N LEU A 21 -27.64 2.38 -46.82
CA LEU A 21 -26.80 2.51 -45.62
C LEU A 21 -25.38 2.99 -45.95
N LEU A 22 -24.82 2.52 -47.06
CA LEU A 22 -23.62 3.03 -47.70
C LEU A 22 -23.87 4.42 -48.27
N LEU A 23 -25.01 4.69 -48.89
CA LEU A 23 -25.41 6.05 -49.28
C LEU A 23 -25.63 6.94 -48.07
N LEU A 24 -26.17 6.44 -46.96
CA LEU A 24 -26.28 7.20 -45.70
C LEU A 24 -24.91 7.46 -45.08
N LEU A 25 -24.00 6.50 -45.07
CA LEU A 25 -22.60 6.68 -44.62
C LEU A 25 -21.84 7.63 -45.55
N LEU A 26 -21.99 7.49 -46.87
CA LEU A 26 -21.47 8.42 -47.89
C LEU A 26 -22.10 9.80 -47.76
N LEU A 27 -23.42 9.92 -47.56
CA LEU A 27 -24.10 11.19 -47.29
C LEU A 27 -23.61 11.79 -45.97
N LEU A 28 -23.41 10.98 -44.93
CA LEU A 28 -22.85 11.42 -43.65
C LEU A 28 -21.40 11.90 -43.79
N LEU A 29 -20.61 11.29 -44.68
CA LEU A 29 -19.25 11.71 -45.05
C LEU A 29 -19.22 12.90 -46.02
N LEU A 30 -20.26 13.10 -46.84
CA LEU A 30 -20.41 14.19 -47.81
C LEU A 30 -21.15 15.41 -47.22
N LEU A 31 -21.79 15.28 -46.05
CA LEU A 31 -22.45 16.38 -45.36
C LEU A 31 -21.38 17.27 -44.71
N PRO A 32 -21.26 18.56 -45.09
CA PRO A 32 -20.28 19.50 -44.53
C PRO A 32 -20.53 19.86 -43.05
N ARG A 33 -21.46 19.16 -42.37
CA ARG A 33 -21.86 19.40 -40.98
C ARG A 33 -21.29 18.39 -39.97
N TRP A 34 -20.72 17.28 -40.42
CA TRP A 34 -19.93 16.40 -39.54
C TRP A 34 -18.45 16.73 -39.74
N GLN A 35 -17.92 17.62 -38.89
CA GLN A 35 -16.47 17.75 -38.75
C GLN A 35 -15.96 16.49 -38.06
N VAL A 36 -15.66 15.45 -38.84
CA VAL A 36 -14.76 14.39 -38.38
C VAL A 36 -13.48 15.10 -37.96
N ASP A 37 -13.06 14.89 -36.71
CA ASP A 37 -11.84 15.51 -36.22
C ASP A 37 -10.65 14.95 -37.01
N LEU A 38 -10.21 15.71 -38.01
CA LEU A 38 -9.10 15.37 -38.91
C LEU A 38 -7.75 15.35 -38.18
N GLU A 39 -7.69 15.83 -36.94
CA GLU A 39 -6.52 15.64 -36.08
C GLU A 39 -6.45 14.22 -35.55
N LEU A 40 -7.60 13.58 -35.28
CA LEU A 40 -7.70 12.22 -34.75
C LEU A 40 -7.86 11.18 -35.87
N VAL A 41 -8.87 11.31 -36.72
CA VAL A 41 -9.12 10.39 -37.84
C VAL A 41 -8.45 10.95 -39.08
N ARG A 42 -7.35 10.32 -39.50
CA ARG A 42 -6.56 10.79 -40.65
C ARG A 42 -7.13 10.33 -41.98
N GLN A 43 -7.60 9.10 -42.03
CA GLN A 43 -8.08 8.46 -43.23
C GLN A 43 -9.15 7.42 -42.87
N LEU A 44 -10.25 7.45 -43.59
CA LEU A 44 -11.19 6.35 -43.68
C LEU A 44 -10.93 5.60 -44.98
N GLU A 45 -11.05 4.29 -44.94
CA GLU A 45 -10.79 3.40 -46.07
C GLU A 45 -11.89 2.33 -46.13
N VAL A 46 -12.33 2.04 -47.36
CA VAL A 46 -13.36 1.05 -47.65
C VAL A 46 -12.79 0.06 -48.64
N ASP A 47 -12.78 -1.21 -48.24
CA ASP A 47 -12.21 -2.29 -49.02
C ASP A 47 -13.32 -3.27 -49.39
N VAL A 48 -13.46 -3.58 -50.68
CA VAL A 48 -14.43 -4.55 -51.18
C VAL A 48 -13.69 -5.84 -51.50
N ALA A 49 -14.12 -6.96 -50.93
CA ALA A 49 -13.44 -8.25 -51.02
C ALA A 49 -11.94 -8.21 -50.61
N GLY A 50 -11.54 -7.24 -49.79
CA GLY A 50 -10.14 -7.02 -49.40
C GLY A 50 -9.34 -6.11 -50.35
N ILE A 51 -9.99 -5.57 -51.39
CA ILE A 51 -9.39 -4.64 -52.35
C ILE A 51 -9.73 -3.21 -51.95
N ILE A 52 -8.71 -2.38 -51.78
CA ILE A 52 -8.88 -0.96 -51.41
C ILE A 52 -9.62 -0.25 -52.53
N TRP A 53 -10.83 0.20 -52.24
CA TRP A 53 -11.72 0.79 -53.25
C TRP A 53 -11.78 2.30 -53.14
N LYS A 54 -12.03 2.84 -51.93
CA LYS A 54 -12.18 4.28 -51.72
C LYS A 54 -11.65 4.71 -50.36
N THR A 55 -11.15 5.94 -50.30
CA THR A 55 -10.71 6.58 -49.06
C THR A 55 -11.35 7.96 -48.88
N ALA A 56 -11.41 8.42 -47.63
CA ALA A 56 -11.75 9.79 -47.27
C ALA A 56 -10.69 10.34 -46.28
N PRO A 57 -9.96 11.43 -46.61
CA PRO A 57 -9.99 12.15 -47.88
C PRO A 57 -9.51 11.30 -49.06
N GLU A 58 -9.89 11.69 -50.26
CA GLU A 58 -9.52 11.00 -51.49
C GLU A 58 -8.01 11.14 -51.74
N LEU A 59 -7.34 10.04 -52.03
CA LEU A 59 -5.90 10.05 -52.32
C LEU A 59 -5.68 10.68 -53.70
N GLN A 60 -4.60 11.46 -53.84
CA GLN A 60 -4.25 12.12 -55.09
C GLN A 60 -2.86 11.71 -55.60
N GLY A 61 -2.66 11.80 -56.91
CA GLY A 61 -1.38 11.54 -57.57
C GLY A 61 -0.90 10.11 -57.42
N GLN A 62 0.40 9.92 -57.19
CA GLN A 62 1.05 8.61 -57.12
C GLN A 62 0.51 7.72 -55.99
N ARG A 63 0.00 8.31 -54.90
CA ARG A 63 -0.56 7.56 -53.77
C ARG A 63 -1.85 6.84 -54.17
N ALA A 64 -2.73 7.50 -54.90
CA ALA A 64 -3.98 6.88 -55.39
C ALA A 64 -3.68 5.63 -56.22
N THR A 65 -2.67 5.68 -57.10
CA THR A 65 -2.26 4.57 -57.96
C THR A 65 -1.65 3.39 -57.20
N ILE A 66 -1.03 3.66 -56.04
CA ILE A 66 -0.42 2.61 -55.20
C ILE A 66 -1.46 1.93 -54.33
N PHE A 67 -2.42 2.69 -53.78
CA PHE A 67 -3.41 2.17 -52.84
C PHE A 67 -4.63 1.57 -53.54
N TYR A 68 -5.28 2.31 -54.44
CA TYR A 68 -6.52 1.84 -55.05
C TYR A 68 -6.29 0.61 -55.92
N GLY A 69 -7.10 -0.42 -55.70
CA GLY A 69 -6.97 -1.72 -56.37
C GLY A 69 -5.95 -2.67 -55.74
N ARG A 70 -5.24 -2.27 -54.67
CA ARG A 70 -4.38 -3.18 -53.90
C ARG A 70 -5.26 -4.15 -53.11
N ASP A 71 -4.96 -5.44 -53.22
CA ASP A 71 -5.65 -6.51 -52.52
C ASP A 71 -4.88 -6.90 -51.24
N LEU A 72 -5.42 -6.52 -50.09
CA LEU A 72 -4.85 -6.76 -48.76
C LEU A 72 -4.86 -8.24 -48.37
N LEU A 73 -5.77 -9.05 -48.93
CA LEU A 73 -5.76 -10.50 -48.71
C LEU A 73 -4.71 -11.20 -49.57
N LYS A 74 -4.31 -10.60 -50.70
CA LYS A 74 -3.24 -11.14 -51.55
C LYS A 74 -1.84 -10.72 -51.08
N ASP A 75 -1.72 -9.59 -50.39
CA ASP A 75 -0.47 -9.08 -49.85
C ASP A 75 0.00 -9.91 -48.64
N PRO A 76 1.17 -10.57 -48.68
CA PRO A 76 1.65 -11.40 -47.58
C PRO A 76 1.92 -10.62 -46.28
N GLU A 77 2.26 -9.33 -46.35
CA GLU A 77 2.50 -8.52 -45.15
C GLU A 77 1.17 -8.23 -44.42
N GLU A 78 0.12 -7.88 -45.16
CA GLU A 78 -1.17 -7.45 -44.61
C GLU A 78 -2.15 -8.61 -44.37
N ARG A 79 -2.00 -9.72 -45.11
CA ARG A 79 -2.93 -10.86 -45.08
C ARG A 79 -3.14 -11.42 -43.68
N SER A 80 -2.09 -11.49 -42.87
CA SER A 80 -2.20 -12.04 -41.50
C SER A 80 -3.12 -11.21 -40.60
N GLY A 81 -3.00 -9.87 -40.65
CA GLY A 81 -3.87 -8.95 -39.94
C GLY A 81 -5.31 -9.00 -40.45
N MET A 82 -5.47 -9.07 -41.78
CA MET A 82 -6.79 -9.23 -42.42
C MET A 82 -7.51 -10.51 -41.97
N LEU A 83 -6.84 -11.66 -42.02
CA LEU A 83 -7.42 -12.94 -41.59
C LEU A 83 -7.74 -12.93 -40.09
N TYR A 84 -6.93 -12.25 -39.28
CA TYR A 84 -7.21 -12.07 -37.86
C TYR A 84 -8.50 -11.26 -37.63
N ALA A 85 -8.67 -10.10 -38.29
CA ALA A 85 -9.93 -9.33 -38.22
C ALA A 85 -11.15 -10.15 -38.67
N LEU A 86 -11.01 -10.91 -39.75
CA LEU A 86 -12.07 -11.77 -40.28
C LEU A 86 -12.45 -12.89 -39.31
N GLY A 87 -11.49 -13.43 -38.58
CA GLY A 87 -11.73 -14.44 -37.54
C GLY A 87 -12.53 -13.90 -36.36
N GLU A 88 -12.23 -12.67 -35.93
CA GLU A 88 -12.94 -12.01 -34.82
C GLU A 88 -14.38 -11.61 -35.18
N ARG A 89 -14.66 -11.36 -36.47
CA ARG A 89 -15.98 -10.94 -37.00
C ARG A 89 -16.59 -9.74 -36.27
N ALA A 90 -15.75 -8.86 -35.75
CA ALA A 90 -16.16 -7.70 -34.98
C ALA A 90 -15.16 -6.56 -35.18
N THR A 91 -15.54 -5.34 -34.76
CA THR A 91 -14.64 -4.19 -34.83
C THR A 91 -13.42 -4.41 -33.94
N LEU A 92 -12.23 -4.26 -34.52
CA LEU A 92 -10.96 -4.48 -33.84
C LEU A 92 -10.05 -3.27 -33.98
N PHE A 93 -9.31 -2.94 -32.92
CA PHE A 93 -8.15 -2.05 -33.02
C PHE A 93 -6.86 -2.84 -33.29
N MET A 94 -6.14 -2.44 -34.34
CA MET A 94 -4.86 -3.00 -34.74
C MET A 94 -3.74 -1.97 -34.66
N GLY A 95 -2.56 -2.46 -34.30
CA GLY A 95 -1.33 -1.68 -34.25
C GLY A 95 -1.02 -1.15 -32.85
N PRO A 96 -0.27 -0.05 -32.75
CA PRO A 96 0.11 0.83 -33.83
C PRO A 96 1.17 0.30 -34.77
N TYR A 97 1.15 0.88 -35.96
CA TYR A 97 2.14 0.69 -37.00
C TYR A 97 2.93 1.98 -37.18
N ASP A 98 4.25 1.84 -37.38
CA ASP A 98 5.09 2.94 -37.83
C ASP A 98 4.90 3.09 -39.35
N CYS A 99 4.49 4.27 -39.79
CA CYS A 99 4.40 4.55 -41.21
C CYS A 99 5.79 4.44 -41.87
N ARG A 100 5.95 3.53 -42.83
CA ARG A 100 7.17 3.38 -43.63
C ARG A 100 7.42 4.64 -44.47
N ASP A 101 8.69 4.96 -44.73
CA ASP A 101 9.14 6.22 -45.36
C ASP A 101 8.49 6.53 -46.74
N ASP A 102 8.11 5.52 -47.52
CA ASP A 102 7.41 5.68 -48.81
C ASP A 102 5.89 5.92 -48.66
N PHE A 103 5.32 5.43 -47.57
CA PHE A 103 3.93 5.64 -47.17
C PHE A 103 3.86 6.77 -46.14
N GLN A 104 4.13 7.99 -46.61
CA GLN A 104 3.85 9.20 -45.85
C GLN A 104 2.35 9.24 -45.53
N CYS A 105 1.97 8.74 -44.36
CA CYS A 105 0.73 9.03 -43.69
C CYS A 105 0.63 10.55 -43.56
N ALA A 106 -0.09 11.19 -44.49
CA ALA A 106 -0.36 12.62 -44.57
C ALA A 106 0.66 13.55 -43.86
N GLY A 107 1.95 13.47 -44.21
CA GLY A 107 2.96 14.49 -43.87
C GLY A 107 3.69 14.36 -42.52
N THR A 108 3.77 13.20 -41.89
CA THR A 108 4.60 13.06 -40.66
C THR A 108 5.45 11.79 -40.68
N SER A 109 6.78 11.92 -40.70
CA SER A 109 7.67 10.81 -40.35
C SER A 109 7.53 10.52 -38.85
N HIS A 110 7.46 9.24 -38.47
CA HIS A 110 7.47 8.77 -37.08
C HIS A 110 6.23 9.06 -36.19
N THR A 111 5.01 9.10 -36.75
CA THR A 111 3.79 9.11 -35.92
C THR A 111 3.20 7.70 -35.80
N PRO A 112 2.93 7.20 -34.57
CA PRO A 112 2.28 5.91 -34.39
C PRO A 112 0.80 6.01 -34.83
N ILE A 113 0.39 5.12 -35.73
CA ILE A 113 -0.99 5.07 -36.25
C ILE A 113 -1.66 3.80 -35.78
N GLY A 114 -2.85 3.93 -35.21
CA GLY A 114 -3.74 2.81 -34.92
C GLY A 114 -4.77 2.65 -36.02
N ILE A 115 -5.14 1.42 -36.35
CA ILE A 115 -6.15 1.14 -37.37
C ILE A 115 -7.34 0.46 -36.69
N VAL A 116 -8.52 1.07 -36.78
CA VAL A 116 -9.77 0.43 -36.36
C VAL A 116 -10.40 -0.20 -37.57
N VAL A 117 -10.49 -1.53 -37.61
CA VAL A 117 -11.03 -2.30 -38.73
C VAL A 117 -12.37 -2.89 -38.35
N THR A 118 -13.37 -2.74 -39.20
CA THR A 118 -14.69 -3.38 -39.05
C THR A 118 -14.98 -4.23 -40.28
N PRO A 119 -14.90 -5.57 -40.20
CA PRO A 119 -15.29 -6.43 -41.30
C PRO A 119 -16.81 -6.43 -41.47
N LEU A 120 -17.27 -6.36 -42.71
CA LEU A 120 -18.68 -6.36 -43.07
C LEU A 120 -19.06 -7.72 -43.69
N PHE A 121 -19.99 -8.39 -43.05
CA PHE A 121 -20.58 -9.64 -43.52
C PHE A 121 -22.02 -9.40 -43.97
N LEU A 122 -22.33 -9.78 -45.21
CA LEU A 122 -23.64 -9.59 -45.80
C LEU A 122 -24.32 -10.94 -46.06
N PRO A 123 -25.67 -11.00 -46.07
CA PRO A 123 -26.38 -12.19 -46.50
C PRO A 123 -26.01 -12.57 -47.94
N ALA A 124 -25.71 -13.85 -48.14
CA ALA A 124 -25.43 -14.45 -49.45
C ALA A 124 -25.99 -15.88 -49.51
N PRO A 125 -26.51 -16.34 -50.66
CA PRO A 125 -27.06 -17.69 -50.81
C PRO A 125 -25.99 -18.79 -50.80
N SER A 126 -24.77 -18.50 -51.28
CA SER A 126 -23.65 -19.43 -51.34
C SER A 126 -22.30 -18.73 -51.15
N ALA A 127 -21.23 -19.51 -50.97
CA ALA A 127 -19.87 -19.00 -50.81
C ALA A 127 -19.35 -18.30 -52.08
N GLU A 128 -19.84 -18.69 -53.25
CA GLU A 128 -19.45 -18.17 -54.56
C GLU A 128 -20.23 -16.91 -54.95
N TYR A 129 -21.33 -16.59 -54.26
CA TYR A 129 -22.14 -15.43 -54.58
C TYR A 129 -21.36 -14.13 -54.43
N ASP A 130 -21.40 -13.27 -55.45
CA ASP A 130 -20.57 -12.07 -55.57
C ASP A 130 -21.39 -10.77 -55.61
N TRP A 131 -22.70 -10.84 -55.32
CA TRP A 131 -23.62 -9.70 -55.41
C TRP A 131 -23.61 -8.97 -56.78
N GLY A 132 -23.17 -9.65 -57.86
CA GLY A 132 -23.10 -9.08 -59.21
C GLY A 132 -21.84 -8.25 -59.50
N CYS A 133 -20.81 -8.38 -58.66
CA CYS A 133 -19.63 -7.53 -58.68
C CYS A 133 -18.42 -8.08 -59.44
N GLY A 134 -18.37 -9.40 -59.65
CA GLY A 134 -17.17 -10.07 -60.17
C GLY A 134 -15.97 -10.07 -59.21
N PHE A 135 -16.08 -9.56 -57.98
CA PHE A 135 -15.02 -9.57 -56.98
C PHE A 135 -15.21 -10.70 -55.97
N GLN A 136 -14.11 -11.36 -55.61
CA GLN A 136 -14.07 -12.45 -54.64
C GLN A 136 -12.88 -12.26 -53.70
N PRO A 137 -13.02 -12.51 -52.39
CA PRO A 137 -11.91 -12.41 -51.47
C PRO A 137 -10.84 -13.45 -51.80
N TYR A 138 -9.59 -12.99 -51.89
CA TYR A 138 -8.48 -13.85 -52.32
C TYR A 138 -8.17 -14.95 -51.31
N ASN A 139 -8.39 -16.21 -51.73
CA ASN A 139 -8.08 -17.41 -50.95
C ASN A 139 -8.61 -17.34 -49.50
N CYS A 140 -9.89 -17.03 -49.36
CA CYS A 140 -10.57 -16.93 -48.06
C CYS A 140 -11.86 -17.76 -48.11
N THR A 141 -11.76 -19.07 -47.91
CA THR A 141 -12.92 -19.98 -47.98
C THR A 141 -13.61 -20.15 -46.63
N ASP A 142 -12.85 -20.43 -45.56
CA ASP A 142 -13.45 -20.89 -44.30
C ASP A 142 -13.83 -19.74 -43.35
N LEU A 143 -13.14 -18.61 -43.42
CA LEU A 143 -13.40 -17.44 -42.58
C LEU A 143 -14.42 -16.48 -43.21
N CYS A 144 -14.36 -16.32 -44.52
CA CYS A 144 -15.18 -15.35 -45.27
C CYS A 144 -16.60 -15.85 -45.55
N TRP A 145 -16.94 -17.10 -45.25
CA TRP A 145 -18.29 -17.64 -45.44
C TRP A 145 -18.78 -18.35 -44.19
N ASP A 146 -19.99 -18.01 -43.76
CA ASP A 146 -20.72 -18.71 -42.71
C ASP A 146 -21.85 -19.55 -43.32
N PRO A 147 -21.72 -20.89 -43.37
CA PRO A 147 -22.75 -21.74 -43.95
C PRO A 147 -24.03 -21.81 -43.11
N VAL A 148 -23.94 -21.53 -41.79
CA VAL A 148 -25.05 -21.60 -40.84
C VAL A 148 -25.93 -20.36 -40.96
N HIS A 149 -25.31 -19.18 -40.86
CA HIS A 149 -26.02 -17.90 -40.93
C HIS A 149 -26.23 -17.38 -42.34
N LYS A 150 -25.65 -18.05 -43.35
CA LYS A 150 -25.68 -17.64 -44.76
C LYS A 150 -25.15 -16.23 -44.96
N THR A 151 -24.07 -15.90 -44.27
CA THR A 151 -23.40 -14.59 -44.37
C THR A 151 -22.00 -14.74 -44.95
N LYS A 152 -21.62 -13.80 -45.81
CA LYS A 152 -20.34 -13.78 -46.51
C LYS A 152 -19.66 -12.44 -46.31
N TYR A 153 -18.34 -12.45 -46.16
CA TYR A 153 -17.51 -11.26 -46.15
C TYR A 153 -17.66 -10.52 -47.48
N TRP A 154 -18.19 -9.30 -47.40
CA TRP A 154 -18.34 -8.40 -48.53
C TRP A 154 -17.14 -7.48 -48.66
N GLY A 155 -16.60 -7.04 -47.53
CA GLY A 155 -15.57 -6.01 -47.47
C GLY A 155 -15.39 -5.52 -46.04
N GLN A 156 -14.59 -4.48 -45.84
CA GLN A 156 -14.37 -3.88 -44.53
C GLN A 156 -14.32 -2.36 -44.62
N VAL A 157 -14.51 -1.73 -43.47
CA VAL A 157 -14.25 -0.30 -43.28
C VAL A 157 -13.14 -0.17 -42.25
N SER A 158 -12.09 0.55 -42.61
CA SER A 158 -10.95 0.81 -41.73
C SER A 158 -10.78 2.31 -41.49
N ALA A 159 -10.45 2.69 -40.26
CA ALA A 159 -10.18 4.06 -39.87
C ALA A 159 -8.76 4.15 -39.30
N MET A 160 -7.93 4.99 -39.91
CA MET A 160 -6.57 5.27 -39.47
C MET A 160 -6.58 6.43 -38.48
N LEU A 161 -6.15 6.15 -37.26
CA LEU A 161 -6.13 7.05 -36.11
C LEU A 161 -4.72 7.55 -35.82
N ASN A 162 -4.57 8.86 -35.68
CA ASN A 162 -3.35 9.47 -35.17
C ASN A 162 -3.33 9.32 -33.64
N LEU A 163 -2.45 8.44 -33.14
CA LEU A 163 -2.42 8.18 -31.69
C LEU A 163 -1.73 9.31 -30.92
N ASN A 164 -0.87 10.11 -31.56
CA ASN A 164 -0.26 11.26 -30.91
C ASN A 164 -1.30 12.33 -30.57
N SER A 165 -2.28 12.61 -31.43
CA SER A 165 -3.34 13.59 -31.12
C SER A 165 -4.28 13.09 -30.02
N LEU A 166 -4.55 11.78 -29.97
CA LEU A 166 -5.32 11.16 -28.90
C LEU A 166 -4.66 11.34 -27.52
N LEU A 167 -3.32 11.36 -27.46
CA LEU A 167 -2.55 11.33 -26.20
C LEU A 167 -1.95 12.68 -25.80
N LYS A 168 -1.58 13.52 -26.77
CA LYS A 168 -0.84 14.77 -26.58
C LYS A 168 -1.61 16.01 -27.04
N GLY A 169 -2.88 15.85 -27.43
CA GLY A 169 -3.75 16.99 -27.72
C GLY A 169 -3.99 17.85 -26.48
N ASN A 170 -4.13 19.17 -26.68
CA ASN A 170 -4.53 20.10 -25.63
C ASN A 170 -5.86 19.66 -25.01
N GLY A 171 -5.88 19.39 -23.70
CA GLY A 171 -7.08 18.94 -22.98
C GLY A 171 -7.30 17.42 -22.96
N THR A 172 -6.32 16.62 -23.38
CA THR A 172 -6.40 15.16 -23.18
C THR A 172 -6.33 14.80 -21.69
N ARG A 173 -7.18 13.85 -21.27
CA ARG A 173 -7.27 13.42 -19.85
C ARG A 173 -5.97 12.81 -19.30
N LEU A 174 -5.04 12.38 -20.16
CA LEU A 174 -3.76 11.79 -19.74
C LEU A 174 -2.74 12.85 -19.35
N GLN A 175 -2.69 13.98 -20.07
CA GLN A 175 -1.84 15.10 -19.69
C GLN A 175 -2.25 15.67 -18.32
N THR A 176 -3.56 15.73 -18.04
CA THR A 176 -4.05 16.17 -16.72
C THR A 176 -3.64 15.25 -15.56
N LEU A 177 -3.32 13.98 -15.82
CA LEU A 177 -2.78 13.08 -14.79
C LEU A 177 -1.36 13.47 -14.42
N GLU A 178 -0.52 13.75 -15.42
CA GLU A 178 0.87 14.16 -15.21
C GLU A 178 0.94 15.53 -14.51
N GLU A 179 0.12 16.49 -14.96
CA GLU A 179 -0.03 17.80 -14.28
C GLU A 179 -0.57 17.66 -12.85
N GLY A 180 -1.39 16.65 -12.60
CA GLY A 180 -1.91 16.30 -11.27
C GLY A 180 -0.92 15.57 -10.36
N GLY A 181 0.33 15.35 -10.79
CA GLY A 181 1.35 14.64 -10.02
C GLY A 181 1.16 13.12 -10.00
N TYR A 182 0.50 12.57 -11.02
CA TYR A 182 0.37 11.12 -11.23
C TYR A 182 1.28 10.66 -12.37
N ARG A 183 1.83 9.47 -12.20
CA ARG A 183 2.57 8.74 -13.22
C ARG A 183 1.66 7.69 -13.83
N TYR A 184 1.76 7.51 -15.14
CA TYR A 184 0.88 6.57 -15.83
C TYR A 184 1.59 5.80 -16.94
N GLN A 185 1.01 4.65 -17.28
CA GLN A 185 1.35 3.85 -18.45
C GLN A 185 0.06 3.28 -19.02
N LEU A 186 -0.24 3.61 -20.28
CA LEU A 186 -1.36 3.08 -21.05
C LEU A 186 -0.81 2.12 -22.10
N TRP A 187 -1.25 0.87 -22.08
CA TRP A 187 -0.70 -0.18 -22.94
C TRP A 187 -1.75 -1.24 -23.28
N GLN A 188 -1.43 -2.07 -24.27
CA GLN A 188 -2.24 -3.17 -24.74
C GLN A 188 -1.40 -4.46 -24.73
N ALA A 189 -2.00 -5.58 -24.31
CA ALA A 189 -1.36 -6.88 -24.42
C ALA A 189 -1.35 -7.38 -25.88
N ALA A 190 -0.39 -8.23 -26.23
CA ALA A 190 -0.41 -8.89 -27.53
C ALA A 190 -1.69 -9.73 -27.67
N THR A 191 -2.42 -9.53 -28.77
CA THR A 191 -3.65 -10.29 -29.06
C THR A 191 -3.45 -11.33 -30.15
N SER A 192 -2.51 -11.08 -31.08
CA SER A 192 -2.10 -12.03 -32.11
C SER A 192 -0.68 -11.72 -32.59
N ALA A 193 -0.12 -12.57 -33.45
CA ALA A 193 1.17 -12.30 -34.09
C ALA A 193 1.17 -11.00 -34.94
N SER A 194 0.01 -10.64 -35.50
CA SER A 194 -0.20 -9.42 -36.29
C SER A 194 -0.61 -8.20 -35.45
N ASN A 195 -0.90 -8.39 -34.15
CA ASN A 195 -1.26 -7.32 -33.22
C ASN A 195 -0.51 -7.50 -31.87
N PRO A 196 0.80 -7.13 -31.85
CA PRO A 196 1.68 -7.39 -30.72
C PRO A 196 1.44 -6.47 -29.52
N TYR A 197 2.15 -6.73 -28.41
CA TYR A 197 2.15 -5.87 -27.24
C TYR A 197 2.66 -4.48 -27.59
N PHE A 198 2.02 -3.44 -27.06
CA PHE A 198 2.46 -2.07 -27.28
C PHE A 198 2.05 -1.12 -26.14
N VAL A 199 2.83 -0.04 -25.98
CA VAL A 199 2.60 1.03 -25.00
C VAL A 199 2.15 2.30 -25.72
N LEU A 200 0.88 2.64 -25.55
CA LEU A 200 0.23 3.80 -26.16
C LEU A 200 0.82 5.11 -25.64
N GLY A 201 0.90 5.28 -24.33
CA GLY A 201 1.48 6.47 -23.72
C GLY A 201 2.02 6.17 -22.34
N ARG A 202 3.10 6.83 -21.95
CA ARG A 202 3.70 6.69 -20.62
C ARG A 202 4.38 7.97 -20.17
N THR A 203 4.44 8.17 -18.86
CA THR A 203 5.33 9.15 -18.24
C THR A 203 6.79 8.73 -18.35
N SER A 204 7.72 9.69 -18.20
CA SER A 204 9.17 9.44 -18.27
C SER A 204 9.65 8.42 -17.22
N GLN A 205 9.05 8.46 -16.02
CA GLN A 205 9.24 7.47 -14.98
C GLN A 205 8.00 6.59 -14.85
N LEU A 206 8.21 5.28 -14.74
CA LEU A 206 7.13 4.32 -14.57
C LEU A 206 6.47 4.43 -13.18
N PRO A 207 5.16 4.17 -13.08
CA PRO A 207 4.46 4.15 -11.81
C PRO A 207 4.98 3.00 -10.91
N ARG A 208 5.12 3.26 -9.61
CA ARG A 208 5.49 2.25 -8.61
C ARG A 208 4.22 1.79 -7.89
N ASP A 209 4.05 0.48 -7.76
CA ASP A 209 2.84 -0.15 -7.23
C ASP A 209 1.56 0.43 -7.87
N PRO A 210 1.42 0.36 -9.21
CA PRO A 210 0.30 0.99 -9.90
C PRO A 210 -1.03 0.32 -9.57
N VAL A 211 -2.08 1.14 -9.57
CA VAL A 211 -3.44 0.64 -9.75
C VAL A 211 -3.64 0.41 -11.23
N LYS A 212 -4.04 -0.81 -11.59
CA LYS A 212 -4.27 -1.25 -12.96
C LYS A 212 -5.75 -1.23 -13.28
N LEU A 213 -6.14 -0.38 -14.24
CA LEU A 213 -7.50 -0.29 -14.77
C LEU A 213 -7.56 -0.99 -16.13
N THR A 214 -8.61 -1.77 -16.34
CA THR A 214 -8.89 -2.46 -17.60
C THR A 214 -9.98 -1.72 -18.37
N ILE A 215 -9.69 -1.32 -19.60
CA ILE A 215 -10.64 -0.67 -20.51
C ILE A 215 -10.85 -1.61 -21.70
N SER A 216 -12.09 -2.00 -21.95
CA SER A 216 -12.45 -2.87 -23.09
C SER A 216 -13.09 -2.03 -24.18
N ASN A 217 -12.38 -1.82 -25.30
CA ASN A 217 -12.86 -1.09 -26.47
C ASN A 217 -12.36 -1.77 -27.74
N PHE A 218 -13.18 -1.77 -28.80
CA PHE A 218 -12.86 -2.39 -30.09
C PHE A 218 -12.34 -3.84 -29.96
N ASN A 219 -13.00 -4.65 -29.11
CA ASN A 219 -12.60 -6.03 -28.79
C ASN A 219 -11.14 -6.19 -28.34
N VAL A 220 -10.57 -5.14 -27.77
CA VAL A 220 -9.22 -5.12 -27.24
C VAL A 220 -9.25 -4.68 -25.78
N LEU A 221 -8.43 -5.36 -24.97
CA LEU A 221 -8.19 -4.99 -23.58
C LEU A 221 -7.00 -4.02 -23.49
N TRP A 222 -7.31 -2.82 -23.04
CA TRP A 222 -6.36 -1.78 -22.70
C TRP A 222 -6.12 -1.75 -21.21
N TYR A 223 -4.87 -1.54 -20.83
CA TYR A 223 -4.42 -1.47 -19.45
C TYR A 223 -3.87 -0.08 -19.16
N LEU A 224 -4.51 0.61 -18.22
CA LEU A 224 -4.07 1.89 -17.71
C LEU A 224 -3.55 1.70 -16.29
N GLU A 225 -2.24 1.82 -16.14
CA GLU A 225 -1.55 1.77 -14.86
C GLU A 225 -1.29 3.19 -14.38
N ILE A 226 -1.73 3.51 -13.16
CA ILE A 226 -1.58 4.85 -12.57
C ILE A 226 -1.06 4.73 -11.14
N ALA A 227 -0.11 5.59 -10.77
CA ALA A 227 0.32 5.78 -9.38
C ALA A 227 0.65 7.26 -9.10
N PRO A 228 0.38 7.77 -7.89
CA PRO A 228 0.84 9.10 -7.49
C PRO A 228 2.38 9.13 -7.45
N GLU A 229 2.98 10.24 -7.89
CA GLU A 229 4.43 10.43 -7.86
C GLU A 229 5.01 10.34 -6.45
N ALA A 230 4.28 10.85 -5.46
CA ALA A 230 4.66 10.78 -4.05
C ALA A 230 4.53 9.38 -3.43
N GLY A 231 3.98 8.41 -4.17
CA GLY A 231 3.61 7.08 -3.68
C GLY A 231 2.30 7.08 -2.89
N TRP A 232 1.79 5.88 -2.61
CA TRP A 232 0.53 5.68 -1.90
C TRP A 232 0.63 5.94 -0.39
N VAL A 233 1.85 6.05 0.13
CA VAL A 233 2.11 6.21 1.56
C VAL A 233 2.07 7.69 1.93
N PRO A 234 1.20 8.10 2.89
CA PRO A 234 1.16 9.48 3.32
C PRO A 234 2.46 9.90 4.00
N ARG A 235 2.89 11.16 3.78
CA ARG A 235 4.10 11.73 4.39
C ARG A 235 4.08 11.69 5.92
N TRP A 236 2.90 11.72 6.54
CA TRP A 236 2.73 11.66 7.99
C TRP A 236 2.91 10.25 8.59
N ARG A 237 2.90 9.17 7.78
CA ARG A 237 3.00 7.80 8.31
C ARG A 237 4.31 7.57 9.05
N ALA A 238 5.44 7.98 8.47
CA ALA A 238 6.76 7.81 9.08
C ALA A 238 6.91 8.55 10.43
N PRO A 239 6.60 9.86 10.53
CA PRO A 239 6.68 10.55 11.83
C PRO A 239 5.66 10.01 12.84
N CYS A 240 4.46 9.59 12.42
CA CYS A 240 3.51 8.94 13.33
C CYS A 240 4.05 7.62 13.88
N LEU A 241 4.64 6.76 13.03
CA LEU A 241 5.26 5.52 13.48
C LEU A 241 6.42 5.79 14.46
N ALA A 242 7.28 6.77 14.15
CA ALA A 242 8.36 7.17 15.05
C ALA A 242 7.81 7.66 16.41
N ALA A 243 6.76 8.47 16.41
CA ALA A 243 6.12 8.95 17.63
C ALA A 243 5.54 7.81 18.48
N VAL A 244 4.90 6.80 17.86
CA VAL A 244 4.40 5.62 18.56
C VAL A 244 5.54 4.80 19.15
N VAL A 245 6.64 4.59 18.41
CA VAL A 245 7.81 3.85 18.91
C VAL A 245 8.48 4.57 20.08
N VAL A 246 8.66 5.89 19.99
CA VAL A 246 9.22 6.71 21.07
C VAL A 246 8.29 6.70 22.27
N GLY A 247 6.98 6.85 22.07
CA GLY A 247 5.98 6.78 23.14
C GLY A 247 6.00 5.43 23.86
N ALA A 248 6.04 4.32 23.12
CA ALA A 248 6.14 2.98 23.68
C ALA A 248 7.45 2.77 24.46
N ALA A 249 8.57 3.27 23.95
CA ALA A 249 9.86 3.21 24.64
C ALA A 249 9.86 4.03 25.94
N LEU A 250 9.28 5.24 25.93
CA LEU A 250 9.14 6.09 27.13
C LEU A 250 8.25 5.44 28.18
N VAL A 251 7.11 4.88 27.79
CA VAL A 251 6.22 4.15 28.72
C VAL A 251 6.93 2.93 29.30
N SER A 252 7.64 2.17 28.48
CA SER A 252 8.42 1.01 28.93
C SER A 252 9.52 1.42 29.94
N LEU A 253 10.27 2.48 29.65
CA LEU A 253 11.28 3.03 30.56
C LEU A 253 10.66 3.57 31.86
N LEU A 254 9.50 4.24 31.79
CA LEU A 254 8.78 4.73 32.96
C LEU A 254 8.31 3.58 33.84
N VAL A 255 7.73 2.52 33.25
CA VAL A 255 7.31 1.32 33.96
C VAL A 255 8.51 0.63 34.60
N LEU A 256 9.62 0.49 33.88
CA LEU A 256 10.85 -0.07 34.43
C LEU A 256 11.36 0.75 35.63
N TRP A 257 11.41 2.07 35.49
CA TRP A 257 11.82 2.97 36.56
C TRP A 257 10.90 2.87 37.79
N LEU A 258 9.59 2.81 37.57
CA LEU A 258 8.60 2.66 38.64
C LEU A 258 8.77 1.33 39.38
N LEU A 259 9.01 0.23 38.66
CA LEU A 259 9.28 -1.08 39.26
C LEU A 259 10.57 -1.07 40.10
N VAL A 260 11.63 -0.46 39.60
CA VAL A 260 12.91 -0.33 40.33
C VAL A 260 12.74 0.55 41.59
N SER A 261 12.08 1.70 41.46
CA SER A 261 11.82 2.62 42.57
C SER A 261 10.96 1.96 43.65
N LYS A 262 9.93 1.21 43.26
CA LYS A 262 9.09 0.43 44.19
C LYS A 262 9.90 -0.62 44.94
N GLU A 263 10.80 -1.32 44.27
CA GLU A 263 11.67 -2.32 44.90
C GLU A 263 12.65 -1.68 45.88
N GLN A 264 13.21 -0.51 45.57
CA GLN A 264 14.08 0.24 46.50
C GLN A 264 13.31 0.71 47.74
N HIS A 265 12.11 1.28 47.58
CA HIS A 265 11.26 1.66 48.71
C HIS A 265 10.91 0.46 49.60
N ASN A 266 10.52 -0.66 49.01
CA ASN A 266 10.23 -1.89 49.75
C ASN A 266 11.44 -2.42 50.52
N ARG A 267 12.66 -2.31 49.95
CA ARG A 267 13.89 -2.71 50.63
C ARG A 267 14.19 -1.83 51.83
N LEU A 268 14.10 -0.51 51.68
CA LEU A 268 14.29 0.45 52.78
C LEU A 268 13.25 0.25 53.89
N LEU A 269 11.99 0.09 53.52
CA LEU A 269 10.91 -0.11 54.48
C LEU A 269 11.09 -1.42 55.26
N ARG A 270 11.54 -2.49 54.61
CA ARG A 270 11.95 -3.76 55.26
C ARG A 270 13.22 -3.65 56.10
N ALA A 271 14.03 -2.61 55.91
CA ALA A 271 15.24 -2.35 56.70
C ALA A 271 14.97 -1.46 57.91
N MET A 272 13.82 -0.77 57.99
CA MET A 272 13.49 0.11 59.13
C MET A 272 12.42 -0.48 60.06
N LEU A 273 11.59 -1.39 59.56
CA LEU A 273 10.47 -1.95 60.33
C LEU A 273 10.51 -3.49 60.33
N PRO A 274 10.15 -4.15 61.45
CA PRO A 274 9.97 -5.60 61.48
C PRO A 274 8.86 -6.05 60.52
N ARG A 275 9.03 -7.23 59.90
CA ARG A 275 8.09 -7.77 58.90
C ARG A 275 6.63 -7.84 59.39
N LYS A 276 6.43 -8.10 60.68
CA LYS A 276 5.10 -8.18 61.32
C LYS A 276 4.36 -6.84 61.26
N VAL A 277 5.04 -5.74 61.59
CA VAL A 277 4.48 -4.39 61.57
C VAL A 277 4.15 -3.95 60.14
N ILE A 278 4.98 -4.31 59.16
CA ILE A 278 4.75 -4.00 57.74
C ILE A 278 3.48 -4.70 57.22
N GLN A 279 3.26 -5.96 57.59
CA GLN A 279 2.07 -6.71 57.19
C GLN A 279 0.79 -6.12 57.80
N GLN A 280 0.84 -5.74 59.08
CA GLN A 280 -0.28 -5.10 59.78
C GLN A 280 -0.60 -3.71 59.18
N LEU A 281 0.43 -2.92 58.86
CA LEU A 281 0.27 -1.63 58.15
C LEU A 281 -0.33 -1.80 56.75
N GLN A 282 0.14 -2.78 55.97
CA GLN A 282 -0.40 -3.06 54.62
C GLN A 282 -1.84 -3.58 54.66
N ALA A 283 -2.24 -4.26 55.74
CA ALA A 283 -3.60 -4.71 55.98
C ALA A 283 -4.53 -3.60 56.53
N GLY A 284 -3.99 -2.43 56.88
CA GLY A 284 -4.75 -1.30 57.42
C GLY A 284 -5.18 -1.47 58.88
N GLU A 285 -4.50 -2.33 59.65
CA GLU A 285 -4.82 -2.59 61.06
C GLU A 285 -4.25 -1.49 61.98
N ALA A 286 -5.10 -0.86 62.80
CA ALA A 286 -4.72 0.08 63.84
C ALA A 286 -5.60 -0.11 65.10
N PRO A 287 -5.04 -0.10 66.33
CA PRO A 287 -3.67 0.29 66.69
C PRO A 287 -2.63 -0.84 66.58
N ILE A 288 -1.39 -0.48 66.19
CA ILE A 288 -0.22 -1.38 66.11
C ILE A 288 0.52 -1.42 67.47
N ALA A 289 -0.25 -1.41 68.55
CA ALA A 289 0.26 -1.51 69.91
C ALA A 289 -0.17 -2.87 70.46
N GLU A 290 0.79 -3.69 70.88
CA GLU A 290 0.50 -4.92 71.59
C GLU A 290 0.29 -4.59 73.08
N GLU A 291 -0.85 -5.01 73.63
CA GLU A 291 -1.17 -4.87 75.06
C GLU A 291 -0.73 -6.13 75.81
N TYR A 292 -0.14 -5.93 76.98
CA TYR A 292 0.49 -6.98 77.78
C TYR A 292 0.04 -6.90 79.24
N ASP A 293 -0.68 -7.92 79.70
CA ASP A 293 -1.40 -7.89 81.00
C ASP A 293 -0.50 -8.00 82.24
N MET A 294 0.67 -8.65 82.14
CA MET A 294 1.57 -8.86 83.28
C MET A 294 3.02 -8.57 82.92
N VAL A 295 3.41 -7.30 83.04
CA VAL A 295 4.79 -6.84 82.86
C VAL A 295 5.21 -5.98 84.05
N THR A 296 6.46 -6.14 84.48
CA THR A 296 7.12 -5.33 85.50
C THR A 296 8.26 -4.55 84.86
N VAL A 297 8.19 -3.23 84.95
CA VAL A 297 9.21 -2.30 84.44
C VAL A 297 10.07 -1.82 85.60
N LEU A 298 11.39 -1.96 85.47
CA LEU A 298 12.36 -1.47 86.44
C LEU A 298 13.06 -0.24 85.88
N PHE A 299 12.99 0.86 86.63
CA PHE A 299 13.78 2.06 86.42
C PHE A 299 14.84 2.14 87.53
N SER A 300 16.11 2.22 87.13
CA SER A 300 17.23 2.38 88.05
C SER A 300 18.03 3.60 87.66
N ASP A 301 18.52 4.34 88.65
CA ASP A 301 19.38 5.51 88.46
C ASP A 301 20.59 5.43 89.41
N ILE A 302 21.74 5.96 89.00
CA ILE A 302 22.97 5.91 89.79
C ILE A 302 23.03 7.13 90.71
N VAL A 303 22.80 6.90 92.00
CA VAL A 303 22.84 7.97 93.00
C VAL A 303 24.22 8.64 93.03
N GLY A 304 24.25 9.95 92.81
CA GLY A 304 25.47 10.76 92.88
C GLY A 304 26.35 10.71 91.64
N TYR A 305 25.91 10.08 90.55
CA TYR A 305 26.65 9.98 89.29
C TYR A 305 27.16 11.34 88.79
N THR A 306 26.32 12.37 88.79
CA THR A 306 26.69 13.72 88.33
C THR A 306 27.91 14.28 89.07
N CYS A 307 28.02 14.01 90.38
CA CYS A 307 29.15 14.47 91.19
C CYS A 307 30.43 13.69 90.87
N VAL A 308 30.32 12.37 90.72
CA VAL A 308 31.46 11.49 90.36
C VAL A 308 31.95 11.78 88.94
N ALA A 309 31.02 11.95 87.98
CA ALA A 309 31.33 12.25 86.59
C ALA A 309 32.03 13.62 86.42
N SER A 310 31.71 14.61 87.25
CA SER A 310 32.37 15.93 87.23
C SER A 310 33.84 15.91 87.68
N GLN A 311 34.27 14.87 88.40
CA GLN A 311 35.62 14.73 88.94
C GLN A 311 36.50 13.79 88.11
N LEU A 312 35.91 13.07 87.15
CA LEU A 312 36.58 12.08 86.31
C LEU A 312 36.78 12.62 84.89
N SER A 313 37.84 12.18 84.22
CA SER A 313 37.98 12.44 82.78
C SER A 313 36.92 11.68 81.97
N PRO A 314 36.52 12.15 80.78
CA PRO A 314 35.52 11.47 79.95
C PRO A 314 35.84 9.99 79.68
N ARG A 315 37.12 9.63 79.53
CA ARG A 315 37.55 8.23 79.37
C ARG A 315 37.30 7.40 80.64
N GLN A 316 37.55 7.96 81.82
CA GLN A 316 37.32 7.27 83.09
C GLN A 316 35.82 7.10 83.37
N VAL A 317 34.98 8.09 83.03
CA VAL A 317 33.51 7.97 83.16
C VAL A 317 32.98 6.86 82.27
N VAL A 318 33.41 6.81 81.00
CA VAL A 318 33.00 5.74 80.07
C VAL A 318 33.46 4.37 80.57
N THR A 319 34.67 4.26 81.12
CA THR A 319 35.19 2.99 81.66
C THR A 319 34.37 2.53 82.86
N LEU A 320 34.08 3.43 83.80
CA LEU A 320 33.24 3.16 84.97
C LEU A 320 31.84 2.68 84.57
N LEU A 321 31.19 3.41 83.67
CA LEU A 321 29.86 3.04 83.17
C LEU A 321 29.89 1.69 82.45
N ASN A 322 30.91 1.45 81.63
CA ASN A 322 31.03 0.19 80.91
C ASN A 322 31.21 -1.01 81.85
N GLU A 323 32.03 -0.88 82.89
CA GLU A 323 32.19 -1.93 83.92
C GLU A 323 30.89 -2.17 84.68
N LEU A 324 30.25 -1.11 85.15
CA LEU A 324 28.98 -1.19 85.89
C LEU A 324 27.87 -1.82 85.04
N PHE A 325 27.71 -1.35 83.81
CA PHE A 325 26.73 -1.89 82.87
C PHE A 325 27.05 -3.31 82.45
N SER A 326 28.31 -3.71 82.38
CA SER A 326 28.68 -5.11 82.11
C SER A 326 28.20 -6.04 83.23
N VAL A 327 28.40 -5.65 84.50
CA VAL A 327 27.90 -6.42 85.65
C VAL A 327 26.37 -6.52 85.65
N PHE A 328 25.69 -5.41 85.35
CA PHE A 328 24.24 -5.42 85.23
C PHE A 328 23.74 -6.23 84.04
N ASP A 329 24.44 -6.21 82.91
CA ASP A 329 24.11 -7.00 81.73
C ASP A 329 24.23 -8.51 82.06
N ASP A 330 25.26 -8.93 82.79
CA ASP A 330 25.41 -10.30 83.28
C ASP A 330 24.26 -10.71 84.21
N LEU A 331 23.89 -9.84 85.16
CA LEU A 331 22.75 -10.08 86.06
C LEU A 331 21.42 -10.13 85.31
N SER A 332 21.24 -9.30 84.29
CA SER A 332 20.03 -9.31 83.47
C SER A 332 19.87 -10.63 82.71
N GLN A 333 20.98 -11.16 82.17
CA GLN A 333 21.00 -12.44 81.48
C GLN A 333 20.70 -13.61 82.43
N GLN A 334 21.25 -13.58 83.65
CA GLN A 334 21.01 -14.63 84.66
C GLN A 334 19.56 -14.66 85.15
N ASN A 335 18.94 -13.49 85.31
CA ASN A 335 17.57 -13.36 85.82
C ASN A 335 16.49 -13.33 84.73
N GLY A 336 16.86 -13.50 83.45
CA GLY A 336 15.92 -13.49 82.33
C GLY A 336 15.22 -12.13 82.11
N VAL A 337 15.86 -11.04 82.50
CA VAL A 337 15.34 -9.67 82.39
C VAL A 337 15.84 -9.05 81.09
N TYR A 338 14.97 -8.35 80.37
CA TYR A 338 15.35 -7.72 79.10
C TYR A 338 15.73 -6.25 79.30
N LYS A 339 16.94 -5.87 78.83
CA LYS A 339 17.43 -4.50 78.77
C LYS A 339 16.84 -3.77 77.58
N VAL A 340 16.01 -2.76 77.85
CA VAL A 340 15.36 -1.95 76.82
C VAL A 340 16.35 -0.94 76.28
N GLU A 341 16.78 -0.01 77.13
CA GLU A 341 17.70 1.06 76.77
C GLU A 341 18.42 1.63 78.00
N THR A 342 19.50 2.37 77.74
CA THR A 342 20.23 3.16 78.73
C THR A 342 19.96 4.64 78.46
N ILE A 343 19.48 5.37 79.46
CA ILE A 343 19.21 6.81 79.34
C ILE A 343 20.20 7.53 80.26
N GLY A 344 21.39 7.82 79.74
CA GLY A 344 22.47 8.42 80.53
C GLY A 344 22.98 7.46 81.61
N ASP A 345 22.84 7.87 82.87
CA ASP A 345 23.12 7.12 84.10
C ASP A 345 21.95 6.25 84.59
N ALA A 346 20.79 6.34 83.93
CA ALA A 346 19.63 5.52 84.21
C ALA A 346 19.53 4.30 83.29
N LEU A 347 18.96 3.22 83.83
CA LEU A 347 18.73 1.94 83.17
C LEU A 347 17.24 1.60 83.18
N MET A 348 16.75 1.12 82.04
CA MET A 348 15.38 0.62 81.88
C MET A 348 15.39 -0.87 81.53
N TRP A 349 14.73 -1.66 82.38
CA TRP A 349 14.56 -3.09 82.20
C TRP A 349 13.09 -3.50 82.27
N VAL A 350 12.76 -4.61 81.61
CA VAL A 350 11.41 -5.18 81.63
C VAL A 350 11.49 -6.68 81.92
N SER A 351 10.59 -7.14 82.81
CA SER A 351 10.44 -8.54 83.23
C SER A 351 8.95 -8.91 83.36
N GLY A 352 8.63 -10.21 83.55
CA GLY A 352 7.25 -10.67 83.78
C GLY A 352 6.56 -11.35 82.59
N TRP A 353 7.16 -11.35 81.41
CA TRP A 353 6.60 -12.02 80.24
C TRP A 353 6.86 -13.54 80.26
N GLY A 354 5.86 -14.33 80.66
CA GLY A 354 5.92 -15.79 80.68
C GLY A 354 6.38 -16.40 79.35
N ALA A 355 7.41 -17.26 79.42
CA ALA A 355 7.93 -18.10 78.32
C ALA A 355 8.36 -17.37 77.02
N GLY A 356 9.05 -16.23 77.12
CA GLY A 356 9.46 -15.50 75.91
C GLY A 356 10.65 -14.55 76.01
N VAL A 357 11.67 -14.82 76.85
CA VAL A 357 12.92 -14.02 76.82
C VAL A 357 13.58 -14.07 75.42
N ASP A 358 13.44 -15.19 74.70
CA ASP A 358 13.92 -15.35 73.33
C ASP A 358 13.14 -14.51 72.29
N ARG A 359 11.87 -14.15 72.58
CA ARG A 359 11.02 -13.38 71.67
C ARG A 359 11.32 -11.89 71.73
N ILE A 360 11.67 -11.36 72.90
CA ILE A 360 12.13 -9.97 73.06
C ILE A 360 13.57 -9.81 72.54
N LYS A 361 14.44 -10.82 72.74
CA LYS A 361 15.74 -10.88 72.04
C LYS A 361 15.58 -10.87 70.52
N GLY A 362 14.62 -11.62 69.96
CA GLY A 362 14.34 -11.63 68.52
C GLY A 362 13.83 -10.29 67.97
N LEU A 363 13.02 -9.55 68.73
CA LEU A 363 12.54 -8.20 68.37
C LEU A 363 13.65 -7.14 68.50
N SER A 364 14.49 -7.27 69.53
CA SER A 364 15.65 -6.39 69.78
C SER A 364 16.78 -6.59 68.78
N GLU A 365 17.16 -7.83 68.48
CA GLU A 365 18.19 -8.15 67.50
C GLU A 365 17.74 -7.80 66.09
N ALA A 366 16.44 -7.94 65.79
CA ALA A 366 15.85 -7.41 64.56
C ALA A 366 15.92 -5.88 64.51
N GLY A 367 15.65 -5.18 65.61
CA GLY A 367 15.76 -3.71 65.71
C GLY A 367 17.21 -3.19 65.67
N ARG A 368 18.16 -3.85 66.35
CA ARG A 368 19.58 -3.47 66.39
C ARG A 368 20.28 -3.74 65.05
N ARG A 369 19.99 -4.87 64.39
CA ARG A 369 20.50 -5.14 63.03
C ARG A 369 19.96 -4.16 61.98
N GLN A 370 18.80 -3.56 62.20
CA GLN A 370 18.19 -2.55 61.33
C GLN A 370 18.73 -1.13 61.57
N LEU A 371 19.15 -0.80 62.80
CA LEU A 371 19.73 0.51 63.16
C LEU A 371 21.25 0.61 62.94
N GLY A 372 21.91 -0.44 62.44
CA GLY A 372 23.31 -0.40 62.03
C GLY A 372 24.29 -0.13 63.19
N ARG A 373 24.00 -0.64 64.39
CA ARG A 373 24.94 -0.67 65.51
C ARG A 373 25.28 -2.10 65.92
#